data_AF-A0AAV9CPJ0-F1
#
_entry.id   AF-A0AAV9CPJ0-F1
#
_cell.length_a   1.000
_cell.length_b   1.000
_cell.length_c   1.000
_cell.angle_alpha   90.00
_cell.angle_beta   90.00
_cell.angle_gamma   90.00
#
_symmetry.space_group_name_H-M   'P 1'
#
loop_
_entity.id
_entity.type
_entity.pdbx_description
1 polymer ?
#
loop_
_entity_poly.entity_id
_entity_poly.type
_entity_poly.pdbx_seq_one_letter_code
_entity_poly.pdbx_strand_id
1 'polypeptide(L)'
;MSCLVRAPYGLQEKRRLRNLLFNGSRSYSVPASSSPESPPSLPPFDYEPRPYDGLSADEIFRKRKVFLGPSLFHYYLKPLKIVEGKMQYLFDESGKRYLDAFAGIVMVSCGHYHPDIVNATVEQI
;
A
#
# COMPACT_ATOMS: atom_id res chain seq x y z
N MET A 1 1.73 20.84 -66.84
CA MET A 1 1.02 19.77 -66.12
C MET A 1 1.16 20.06 -64.62
N SER A 2 0.32 20.89 -64.01
CA SER A 2 -0.99 20.56 -63.43
C SER A 2 -1.00 19.26 -62.61
N CYS A 3 -0.80 19.38 -61.30
CA CYS A 3 -1.73 18.79 -60.34
C CYS A 3 -1.69 19.62 -59.04
N LEU A 4 -2.58 20.61 -58.99
CA LEU A 4 -3.01 21.30 -57.78
C LEU A 4 -4.12 20.44 -57.15
N VAL A 5 -3.86 19.87 -55.97
CA VAL A 5 -4.95 19.55 -55.03
C VAL A 5 -4.85 20.52 -53.88
N ARG A 6 -5.81 21.43 -53.88
CA ARG A 6 -6.15 22.34 -52.78
C ARG A 6 -6.49 21.55 -51.52
N ALA A 7 -5.93 21.97 -50.40
CA ALA A 7 -6.66 22.05 -49.14
C ALA A 7 -6.25 23.37 -48.45
N PRO A 8 -7.04 24.45 -48.56
CA PRO A 8 -7.00 25.53 -47.59
C PRO A 8 -7.73 25.04 -46.32
N TYR A 9 -7.84 25.88 -45.30
CA TYR A 9 -8.49 25.64 -44.02
C TYR A 9 -7.55 25.27 -42.87
N GLY A 10 -7.08 26.35 -42.22
CA GLY A 10 -7.62 26.57 -40.88
C GLY A 10 -6.77 26.04 -39.74
N LEU A 11 -5.52 26.50 -39.65
CA LEU A 11 -4.71 26.40 -38.42
C LEU A 11 -5.37 27.07 -37.17
N GLN A 12 -6.55 27.68 -37.33
CA GLN A 12 -7.34 28.32 -36.26
C GLN A 12 -8.38 27.38 -35.61
N GLU A 13 -8.77 26.26 -36.22
CA GLU A 13 -9.80 25.37 -35.65
C GLU A 13 -9.26 24.42 -34.58
N LYS A 14 -7.97 24.06 -34.66
CA LYS A 14 -7.26 23.25 -33.65
C LYS A 14 -7.04 23.98 -32.32
N ARG A 15 -7.22 25.31 -32.27
CA ARG A 15 -7.18 26.09 -31.01
C ARG A 15 -8.53 26.13 -30.30
N ARG A 16 -9.65 25.95 -31.02
CA ARG A 16 -11.00 25.99 -30.41
C ARG A 16 -11.41 24.66 -29.79
N LEU A 17 -10.92 23.54 -30.32
CA LEU A 17 -11.15 22.19 -29.76
C LEU A 17 -10.31 21.89 -28.50
N ARG A 18 -9.19 22.61 -28.28
CA ARG A 18 -8.40 22.51 -27.04
C ARG A 18 -9.09 23.13 -25.83
N ASN A 19 -9.99 24.09 -26.04
CA ASN A 19 -10.66 24.81 -24.95
C ASN A 19 -12.01 24.16 -24.53
N LEU A 20 -12.54 23.20 -25.29
CA LEU A 20 -13.78 22.50 -24.98
C LEU A 20 -13.56 21.19 -24.18
N LEU A 21 -12.33 20.67 -24.13
CA LEU A 21 -11.98 19.50 -23.30
C LEU A 21 -11.53 19.89 -21.87
N PHE A 22 -11.35 21.18 -21.60
CA PHE A 22 -10.85 21.71 -20.33
C PHE A 22 -11.93 22.32 -19.42
N ASN A 23 -13.21 22.22 -19.78
CA ASN A 23 -14.31 22.84 -19.03
C ASN A 23 -15.21 21.85 -18.27
N GLY A 24 -14.62 20.72 -17.86
CA GLY A 24 -15.25 19.70 -17.04
C GLY A 24 -14.61 19.57 -15.65
N SER A 25 -14.19 20.68 -15.03
CA SER A 25 -13.78 20.66 -13.62
C SER A 25 -15.03 20.54 -12.74
N ARG A 26 -15.52 19.32 -12.55
CA ARG A 26 -16.39 19.01 -11.42
C ARG A 26 -15.51 19.10 -10.18
N SER A 27 -15.45 20.29 -9.61
CA SER A 27 -14.83 20.54 -8.31
C SER A 27 -15.61 19.73 -7.28
N TYR A 28 -15.13 18.53 -6.96
CA TYR A 28 -15.45 17.93 -5.69
C TYR A 28 -14.79 18.80 -4.63
N SER A 29 -15.55 19.74 -4.06
CA SER A 29 -15.19 20.39 -2.81
C SER A 29 -15.14 19.29 -1.76
N VAL A 30 -13.95 18.79 -1.45
CA VAL A 30 -13.73 18.01 -0.23
C VAL A 30 -14.06 18.98 0.91
N PRO A 31 -15.12 18.74 1.71
CA PRO A 31 -15.38 19.58 2.85
C PRO A 31 -14.15 19.47 3.77
N ALA A 32 -13.54 20.62 4.06
CA ALA A 32 -12.48 20.70 5.05
C ALA A 32 -13.11 20.47 6.44
N SER A 33 -13.19 19.22 6.87
CA SER A 33 -13.41 18.85 8.27
C SER A 33 -12.06 18.94 8.99
N SER A 34 -11.80 20.04 9.69
CA SER A 34 -12.08 20.25 11.13
C SER A 34 -11.11 19.50 12.04
N SER A 35 -10.16 20.26 12.63
CA SER A 35 -9.32 19.92 13.80
C SER A 35 -8.36 18.73 13.67
N PRO A 36 -7.25 18.68 14.44
CA PRO A 36 -6.42 17.48 14.51
C PRO A 36 -7.20 16.41 15.28
N GLU A 37 -8.10 15.70 14.59
CA GLU A 37 -8.76 14.53 15.13
C GLU A 37 -7.70 13.53 15.58
N SER A 38 -7.84 13.03 16.81
CA SER A 38 -7.04 11.91 17.30
C SER A 38 -7.11 10.76 16.30
N PRO A 39 -6.01 10.06 16.02
CA PRO A 39 -6.02 8.97 15.05
C PRO A 39 -7.11 7.96 15.41
N PRO A 40 -7.82 7.42 14.40
CA PRO A 40 -8.92 6.49 14.62
C PRO A 40 -8.44 5.28 15.43
N SER A 41 -9.17 4.93 16.49
CA SER A 41 -8.88 3.76 17.31
C SER A 41 -9.28 2.48 16.59
N LEU A 42 -8.40 1.47 16.64
CA LEU A 42 -8.72 0.15 16.10
C LEU A 42 -9.85 -0.52 16.91
N PRO A 43 -10.75 -1.29 16.27
CA PRO A 43 -11.79 -2.02 16.99
C PRO A 43 -11.19 -3.06 17.95
N PRO A 44 -11.98 -3.53 18.94
CA PRO A 44 -11.57 -4.65 19.80
C PRO A 44 -11.19 -5.88 18.96
N PHE A 45 -10.19 -6.62 19.42
CA PHE A 45 -9.75 -7.87 18.79
C PHE A 45 -9.19 -8.78 19.87
N ASP A 46 -9.80 -9.94 20.02
CA ASP A 46 -9.52 -10.90 21.10
C ASP A 46 -8.31 -11.77 20.75
N TYR A 47 -7.15 -11.11 20.62
CA TYR A 47 -5.88 -11.77 20.35
C TYR A 47 -4.74 -10.93 20.88
N GLU A 48 -3.87 -11.57 21.64
CA GLU A 48 -2.63 -11.00 22.13
C GLU A 48 -1.45 -11.70 21.43
N PRO A 49 -0.53 -10.94 20.83
CA PRO A 49 0.64 -11.52 20.18
C PRO A 49 1.57 -12.13 21.22
N ARG A 50 2.29 -13.17 20.82
CA ARG A 50 3.33 -13.75 21.70
C ARG A 50 4.47 -12.75 21.91
N PRO A 51 5.04 -12.65 23.12
CA PRO A 51 6.24 -11.85 23.35
C PRO A 51 7.36 -12.25 22.40
N TYR A 52 7.97 -11.26 21.76
CA TYR A 52 9.06 -11.51 20.83
C TYR A 52 10.40 -11.64 21.58
N ASP A 53 11.06 -12.79 21.44
CA ASP A 53 12.33 -13.11 22.08
C ASP A 53 13.53 -13.19 21.10
N GLY A 54 13.31 -12.83 19.84
CA GLY A 54 14.32 -12.94 18.79
C GLY A 54 15.28 -11.76 18.67
N LEU A 55 15.97 -11.68 17.54
CA LEU A 55 16.98 -10.66 17.25
C LEU A 55 16.42 -9.23 17.25
N SER A 56 17.24 -8.28 17.69
CA SER A 56 16.89 -6.85 17.59
C SER A 56 16.80 -6.38 16.13
N ALA A 57 16.09 -5.27 15.90
CA ALA A 57 15.95 -4.68 14.57
C ALA A 57 17.32 -4.32 13.96
N ASP A 58 18.24 -3.81 14.77
CA ASP A 58 19.59 -3.41 14.34
C ASP A 58 20.45 -4.62 13.94
N GLU A 59 20.35 -5.72 14.69
CA GLU A 59 21.04 -6.95 14.34
C GLU A 59 20.51 -7.56 13.04
N ILE A 60 19.18 -7.56 12.86
CA ILE A 60 18.55 -7.99 11.60
C ILE A 60 19.06 -7.12 10.46
N PHE A 61 19.09 -5.80 10.64
CA PHE A 61 19.56 -4.88 9.60
C PHE A 61 21.03 -5.11 9.24
N ARG A 62 21.89 -5.33 10.24
CA ARG A 62 23.29 -5.69 10.04
C ARG A 62 23.43 -7.00 9.26
N LYS A 63 22.67 -8.04 9.62
CA LYS A 63 22.68 -9.32 8.90
C LYS A 63 22.18 -9.18 7.46
N ARG A 64 21.11 -8.41 7.23
CA ARG A 64 20.59 -8.15 5.87
C ARG A 64 21.65 -7.54 4.95
N LYS A 65 22.47 -6.61 5.46
CA LYS A 65 23.58 -6.02 4.68
C LYS A 65 24.69 -7.00 4.31
N VAL A 66 24.92 -8.01 5.15
CA VAL A 66 26.00 -9.00 4.94
C VAL A 66 25.53 -10.14 4.04
N PHE A 67 24.29 -10.60 4.21
CA PHE A 67 23.80 -11.84 3.60
C PHE A 67 22.81 -11.64 2.45
N LEU A 68 22.22 -10.45 2.29
CA LEU A 68 21.24 -10.18 1.22
C LEU A 68 21.79 -9.23 0.16
N GLY A 69 21.26 -9.35 -1.07
CA GLY A 69 21.68 -8.53 -2.20
C GLY A 69 21.23 -7.07 -2.10
N PRO A 70 21.96 -6.13 -2.76
CA PRO A 70 21.69 -4.69 -2.67
C PRO A 70 20.39 -4.25 -3.37
N SER A 71 19.74 -5.12 -4.15
CA SER A 71 18.46 -4.84 -4.79
C SER A 71 17.27 -4.84 -3.83
N LEU A 72 17.44 -5.30 -2.59
CA LEU A 72 16.40 -5.29 -1.57
C LEU A 72 16.38 -3.93 -0.85
N PHE A 73 15.41 -3.09 -1.22
CA PHE A 73 15.19 -1.78 -0.61
C PHE A 73 14.02 -1.82 0.40
N HIS A 74 13.92 -0.77 1.21
CA HIS A 74 12.88 -0.62 2.22
C HIS A 74 11.86 0.41 1.72
N TYR A 75 10.57 0.14 1.96
CA TYR A 75 9.49 1.09 1.63
C TYR A 75 9.43 2.28 2.59
N TYR A 76 9.97 2.12 3.80
CA TYR A 76 9.93 3.13 4.87
C TYR A 76 11.34 3.50 5.32
N LEU A 77 11.52 4.76 5.75
CA LEU A 77 12.79 5.26 6.29
C LEU A 77 13.27 4.47 7.50
N LYS A 78 12.35 4.21 8.46
CA LYS A 78 12.56 3.26 9.55
C LYS A 78 11.83 1.97 9.17
N PRO A 79 12.54 0.88 8.84
CA PRO A 79 11.90 -0.38 8.51
C PRO A 79 11.01 -0.86 9.65
N LEU A 80 9.75 -1.18 9.32
CA LEU A 80 8.81 -1.77 10.25
C LEU A 80 9.15 -3.25 10.42
N LYS A 81 9.42 -3.66 11.65
CA LYS A 81 9.69 -5.04 12.00
C LYS A 81 8.38 -5.70 12.44
N ILE A 82 7.76 -6.39 11.50
CA ILE A 82 6.57 -7.19 11.79
C ILE A 82 7.05 -8.57 12.28
N VAL A 83 6.55 -8.99 13.44
CA VAL A 83 6.94 -10.25 14.08
C VAL A 83 5.84 -11.30 13.99
N GLU A 84 4.58 -10.87 13.96
CA GLU A 84 3.43 -11.76 13.94
C GLU A 84 2.27 -11.16 13.15
N GLY A 85 1.41 -12.00 12.58
CA GLY A 85 0.21 -11.61 11.88
C GLY A 85 -0.95 -12.55 12.22
N LYS A 86 -2.14 -11.97 12.45
CA LYS A 86 -3.38 -12.71 12.71
C LYS A 86 -4.57 -11.99 12.06
N MET A 87 -5.29 -12.72 11.21
CA MET A 87 -6.37 -12.19 10.38
C MET A 87 -5.93 -10.90 9.65
N GLN A 88 -6.66 -9.81 9.77
CA GLN A 88 -6.35 -8.52 9.14
C GLN A 88 -5.27 -7.70 9.86
N TYR A 89 -4.68 -8.21 10.95
CA TYR A 89 -3.77 -7.45 11.80
C TYR A 89 -2.34 -7.98 11.76
N LEU A 90 -1.41 -7.04 11.88
CA LEU A 90 0.03 -7.29 12.05
C LEU A 90 0.48 -6.71 13.39
N PHE A 91 1.49 -7.35 13.98
CA PHE A 91 2.06 -6.97 15.26
C PHE A 91 3.57 -6.75 15.12
N ASP A 92 4.08 -5.69 15.75
CA ASP A 92 5.51 -5.44 15.84
C ASP A 92 6.15 -6.10 17.08
N GLU A 93 7.46 -5.97 17.22
CA GLU A 93 8.22 -6.53 18.35
C GLU A 93 7.79 -5.98 19.72
N SER A 94 7.14 -4.82 19.76
CA SER A 94 6.64 -4.20 20.99
C SER A 94 5.20 -4.62 21.32
N GLY A 95 4.58 -5.44 20.47
CA GLY A 95 3.18 -5.86 20.59
C GLY A 95 2.18 -4.84 20.06
N LYS A 96 2.63 -3.76 19.40
CA LYS A 96 1.72 -2.77 18.82
C LYS A 96 1.03 -3.35 17.58
N ARG A 97 -0.28 -3.14 17.52
CA ARG A 97 -1.18 -3.67 16.48
C ARG A 97 -1.34 -2.68 15.33
N TYR A 98 -1.28 -3.20 14.11
CA TYR A 98 -1.46 -2.47 12.85
C TYR A 98 -2.53 -3.16 12.00
N LEU A 99 -3.36 -2.39 11.29
CA LEU A 99 -4.26 -2.91 10.26
C LEU A 99 -3.47 -3.12 8.97
N ASP A 100 -3.50 -4.33 8.41
CA ASP A 100 -2.89 -4.61 7.12
C ASP A 100 -3.81 -4.21 5.98
N ALA A 101 -3.65 -2.97 5.51
CA ALA A 101 -4.33 -2.46 4.33
C ALA A 101 -3.59 -2.77 3.01
N PHE A 102 -2.41 -3.38 3.08
CA PHE A 102 -1.64 -3.76 1.91
C PHE A 102 -2.01 -5.19 1.48
N ALA A 103 -2.22 -6.08 2.45
CA ALA A 103 -2.42 -7.53 2.25
C ALA A 103 -1.28 -8.15 1.44
N GLY A 104 -0.05 -7.67 1.64
CA GLY A 104 1.07 -7.89 0.72
C GLY A 104 0.85 -7.18 -0.62
N ILE A 105 1.30 -7.75 -1.74
CA ILE A 105 0.89 -7.26 -3.07
C ILE A 105 -0.49 -7.89 -3.40
N VAL A 106 -1.48 -7.63 -2.54
CA VAL A 106 -2.85 -8.16 -2.63
C VAL A 106 -2.90 -9.70 -2.71
N MET A 107 -2.09 -10.37 -1.90
CA MET A 107 -2.01 -11.84 -1.89
C MET A 107 -2.65 -12.46 -0.64
N VAL A 108 -2.78 -11.71 0.46
CA VAL A 108 -3.29 -12.22 1.74
C VAL A 108 -4.79 -11.91 1.88
N SER A 109 -5.61 -12.44 0.96
CA SER A 109 -7.05 -12.13 0.91
C SER A 109 -7.85 -12.71 2.08
N CYS A 110 -7.45 -13.87 2.60
CA CYS A 110 -8.11 -14.53 3.73
C CYS A 110 -7.57 -14.07 5.10
N GLY A 111 -6.67 -13.09 5.11
CA GLY A 111 -5.95 -12.69 6.32
C GLY A 111 -4.81 -13.62 6.70
N HIS A 112 -3.97 -13.14 7.61
CA HIS A 112 -2.80 -13.84 8.13
C HIS A 112 -3.21 -14.97 9.07
N TYR A 113 -2.55 -16.14 8.97
CA TYR A 113 -2.74 -17.26 9.90
C TYR A 113 -4.22 -17.69 10.08
N HIS A 114 -4.93 -17.86 8.95
CA HIS A 114 -6.31 -18.32 8.93
C HIS A 114 -6.41 -19.79 9.40
N PRO A 115 -7.25 -20.12 10.38
CA PRO A 115 -7.28 -21.44 11.02
C PRO A 115 -7.52 -22.58 10.02
N ASP A 116 -8.47 -22.42 9.09
CA ASP A 116 -8.77 -23.47 8.11
C ASP A 116 -7.57 -23.80 7.20
N ILE A 117 -6.80 -22.77 6.82
CA ILE A 117 -5.62 -22.94 5.96
C ILE A 117 -4.48 -23.56 6.76
N VAL A 118 -4.23 -23.07 7.98
CA VAL A 118 -3.18 -23.56 8.85
C VAL A 118 -3.44 -25.02 9.23
N ASN A 119 -4.65 -25.36 9.64
CA ASN A 119 -5.02 -26.72 10.04
C ASN A 119 -4.84 -27.69 8.86
N ALA A 120 -5.36 -27.37 7.68
CA ALA A 120 -5.18 -28.19 6.48
C ALA A 120 -3.70 -28.33 6.08
N THR A 121 -2.89 -27.28 6.26
CA THR A 121 -1.45 -27.33 5.99
C THR A 121 -0.72 -28.23 6.98
N VAL A 122 -1.07 -28.16 8.27
CA VAL A 122 -0.48 -28.99 9.33
C VAL A 122 -0.87 -30.46 9.17
N GLU A 123 -2.11 -30.75 8.77
CA GLU A 123 -2.56 -32.13 8.50
C GLU A 123 -1.81 -32.78 7.33
N GLN A 124 -1.30 -31.97 6.39
CA GLN A 124 -0.61 -32.44 5.18
C GLN A 124 0.89 -32.69 5.39
N ILE A 125 1.49 -32.09 6.43
CA ILE A 125 2.93 -32.20 6.76
C ILE A 125 3.16 -33.40 7.70
#